data_AF-A0A3C1KSE1-F1
#
_entry.id   AF-A0A3C1KSE1-F1
#
_cell.length_a   1.000
_cell.length_b   1.000
_cell.length_c   1.000
_cell.angle_alpha   90.00
_cell.angle_beta   90.00
_cell.angle_gamma   90.00
#
_symmetry.space_group_name_H-M   'P 1'
#
loop_
_entity.id
_entity.type
_entity.pdbx_description
1 polymer ?
#
loop_
_entity_poly.entity_id
_entity_poly.type
_entity_poly.pdbx_seq_one_letter_code
_entity_poly.pdbx_strand_id
1 'polypeptide(L)'
;MLDPANSSNPVADWNTVYLPYCDGSLHAGDQDVDTDDDGVADRFHRGLHNLSASLDVAVNTFPAPRRILLTGSSAGGFGTTYALPLVRQLYPDVPIELINDSGLGLGRIDEPAFIEQLLTEWNATAFFPESCETCIGDDGHITDYHKYQLSEDANFRLGMMSYTRDPVIAVTFVQVGGEAFEEALLGELDDLEAAYPERVKSFVATGAEHTFLLGDLEKTAGGVTVADWVSAMLLGENWETNRF
;
A
#
# COMPACT_ATOMS: atom_id res chain seq x y z
N MET A 1 -13.91 0.16 6.94
CA MET A 1 -13.28 0.62 8.21
C MET A 1 -13.51 2.11 8.56
N LEU A 2 -14.09 2.94 7.69
CA LEU A 2 -14.32 4.36 7.99
C LEU A 2 -15.67 4.68 8.66
N ASP A 3 -16.60 3.71 8.67
CA ASP A 3 -17.89 3.87 9.36
C ASP A 3 -17.77 3.42 10.82
N PRO A 4 -17.85 4.33 11.81
CA PRO A 4 -17.79 3.97 13.22
C PRO A 4 -19.07 3.28 13.72
N ALA A 5 -20.18 3.32 12.96
CA ALA A 5 -21.41 2.63 13.31
C ALA A 5 -21.44 1.16 12.84
N ASN A 6 -20.50 0.76 11.97
CA ASN A 6 -20.36 -0.63 11.56
C ASN A 6 -19.80 -1.46 12.73
N SER A 7 -20.59 -2.40 13.23
CA SER A 7 -20.21 -3.26 14.37
C SER A 7 -19.00 -4.14 14.10
N SER A 8 -18.67 -4.39 12.84
CA SER A 8 -17.52 -5.18 12.41
C SER A 8 -16.26 -4.34 12.21
N ASN A 9 -16.31 -3.03 12.46
CA ASN A 9 -15.16 -2.16 12.29
C ASN A 9 -14.19 -2.29 13.49
N PRO A 10 -12.99 -2.87 13.31
CA PRO A 10 -12.06 -3.13 14.40
C PRO A 10 -11.39 -1.87 14.97
N VAL A 11 -11.61 -0.72 14.30
CA VAL A 11 -11.06 0.58 14.68
C VAL A 11 -12.15 1.64 14.88
N ALA A 12 -13.39 1.22 15.16
CA ALA A 12 -14.55 2.12 15.30
C ALA A 12 -14.36 3.24 16.34
N ASP A 13 -13.55 3.00 17.38
CA ASP A 13 -13.27 3.93 18.48
C ASP A 13 -11.94 4.68 18.33
N TRP A 14 -11.24 4.52 17.20
CA TRP A 14 -9.97 5.21 16.96
C TRP A 14 -10.18 6.62 16.43
N ASN A 15 -9.17 7.47 16.63
CA ASN A 15 -9.05 8.70 15.87
C ASN A 15 -8.78 8.37 14.40
N THR A 16 -9.55 8.96 13.49
CA THR A 16 -9.42 8.71 12.04
C THR A 16 -8.97 9.98 11.32
N VAL A 17 -7.95 9.83 10.49
CA VAL A 17 -7.55 10.83 9.49
C VAL A 17 -7.80 10.22 8.12
N TYR A 18 -8.53 10.93 7.26
CA TYR A 18 -8.83 10.49 5.90
C TYR A 18 -8.18 11.42 4.88
N LEU A 19 -7.40 10.83 3.97
CA LEU A 19 -6.73 11.53 2.89
C LEU A 19 -7.46 11.25 1.57
N PRO A 20 -8.13 12.24 0.95
CA PRO A 20 -8.70 12.07 -0.36
C PRO A 20 -7.60 11.98 -1.43
N TYR A 21 -7.80 11.14 -2.44
CA TYR A 21 -6.90 11.01 -3.58
C TYR A 21 -7.41 11.85 -4.75
N CYS A 22 -6.60 12.79 -5.25
CA CYS A 22 -7.03 13.74 -6.28
C CYS A 22 -5.95 14.15 -7.31
N ASP A 23 -4.74 13.61 -7.24
CA ASP A 23 -3.60 14.06 -8.08
C ASP A 23 -3.19 13.08 -9.20
N GLY A 24 -3.64 11.81 -9.15
CA GLY A 24 -3.32 10.83 -10.19
C GLY A 24 -1.90 10.24 -10.16
N SER A 25 -1.15 10.44 -9.07
CA SER A 25 0.23 9.99 -8.86
C SER A 25 0.43 9.20 -7.55
N LEU A 26 -0.59 8.46 -7.11
CA LEU A 26 -0.54 7.57 -5.96
C LEU A 26 -0.07 8.24 -4.65
N HIS A 27 -0.43 9.51 -4.45
CA HIS A 27 0.03 10.34 -3.33
C HIS A 27 1.55 10.62 -3.27
N ALA A 28 2.31 10.23 -4.29
CA ALA A 28 3.77 10.35 -4.30
C ALA A 28 4.27 11.52 -5.16
N GLY A 29 3.49 11.95 -6.16
CA GLY A 29 4.05 12.81 -7.18
C GLY A 29 4.26 14.26 -6.78
N ASP A 30 5.34 14.84 -7.31
CA ASP A 30 5.69 16.25 -7.19
C ASP A 30 6.41 16.72 -8.46
N GLN A 31 5.62 16.98 -9.51
CA GLN A 31 6.14 17.40 -10.80
C GLN A 31 5.08 18.12 -11.64
N ASP A 32 5.58 19.03 -12.48
CA ASP A 32 4.85 19.66 -13.57
C ASP A 32 5.29 19.00 -14.88
N VAL A 33 4.33 18.51 -15.65
CA VAL A 33 4.55 17.86 -16.94
C VAL A 33 3.91 18.73 -18.02
N ASP A 34 4.70 19.02 -19.04
CA ASP A 34 4.26 19.62 -20.29
C ASP A 34 4.07 18.46 -21.28
N THR A 35 2.81 18.06 -21.52
CA THR A 35 2.52 16.88 -22.33
C THR A 35 2.53 17.12 -23.83
N ASP A 36 2.56 18.38 -24.28
CA ASP A 36 2.58 18.76 -25.70
C ASP A 36 3.85 19.51 -26.15
N ASP A 37 4.83 19.64 -25.25
CA ASP A 37 6.14 20.27 -25.44
C ASP A 37 6.04 21.74 -25.92
N ASP A 38 4.97 22.45 -25.54
CA ASP A 38 4.75 23.86 -25.92
C ASP A 38 5.50 24.87 -25.02
N GLY A 39 6.15 24.37 -23.97
CA GLY A 39 6.86 25.12 -22.94
C GLY A 39 6.01 25.47 -21.72
N VAL A 40 4.77 25.00 -21.63
CA VAL A 40 3.81 25.25 -20.56
C VAL A 40 3.31 23.93 -19.98
N ALA A 41 3.50 23.75 -18.66
CA ALA A 41 2.96 22.58 -17.99
C ALA A 41 1.42 22.56 -18.03
N ASP A 42 0.86 21.41 -18.40
CA ASP A 42 -0.58 21.17 -18.53
C ASP A 42 -1.08 20.01 -17.66
N ARG A 43 -0.15 19.24 -17.07
CA ARG A 43 -0.44 18.19 -16.11
C ARG A 43 0.38 18.37 -14.83
N PHE A 44 -0.33 18.31 -13.70
CA PHE A 44 0.24 18.64 -12.39
C PHE A 44 0.09 17.48 -11.42
N HIS A 45 1.22 16.94 -10.96
CA HIS A 45 1.28 15.95 -9.91
C HIS A 45 1.56 16.63 -8.58
N ARG A 46 0.63 16.49 -7.64
CA ARG A 46 0.63 17.14 -6.32
C ARG A 46 0.42 16.17 -5.17
N GLY A 47 0.61 14.87 -5.43
CA GLY A 47 0.38 13.82 -4.44
C GLY A 47 1.18 14.03 -3.17
N LEU A 48 2.47 14.33 -3.29
CA LEU A 48 3.34 14.57 -2.14
C LEU A 48 2.89 15.80 -1.35
N HIS A 49 2.56 16.91 -2.02
CA HIS A 49 2.05 18.12 -1.35
C HIS A 49 0.76 17.84 -0.58
N ASN A 50 -0.18 17.12 -1.19
CA ASN A 50 -1.45 16.76 -0.56
C ASN A 50 -1.24 15.82 0.63
N LEU A 51 -0.34 14.84 0.49
CA LEU A 51 0.03 13.90 1.55
C LEU A 51 0.68 14.65 2.72
N SER A 52 1.70 15.47 2.47
CA SER A 52 2.38 16.27 3.49
C SER A 52 1.42 17.21 4.22
N ALA A 53 0.57 17.96 3.51
CA ALA A 53 -0.41 18.85 4.13
C ALA A 53 -1.41 18.10 5.01
N SER A 54 -1.79 16.88 4.63
CA SER A 54 -2.69 16.05 5.42
C SER A 54 -2.01 15.45 6.65
N LEU A 55 -0.73 15.07 6.55
CA LEU A 55 0.08 14.64 7.67
C LEU A 55 0.33 15.77 8.68
N ASP A 56 0.48 17.02 8.22
CA ASP A 56 0.54 18.19 9.09
C ASP A 56 -0.75 18.34 9.91
N VAL A 57 -1.92 18.14 9.30
CA VAL A 57 -3.19 18.14 10.04
C VAL A 57 -3.22 16.99 11.05
N ALA A 58 -2.78 15.80 10.65
CA ALA A 58 -2.77 14.62 11.52
C ALA A 58 -1.91 14.85 12.77
N VAL A 59 -0.66 15.28 12.61
CA VAL A 59 0.31 15.47 13.71
C VAL A 59 -0.05 16.64 14.62
N ASN A 60 -0.64 17.70 14.08
CA ASN A 60 -1.14 18.80 14.90
C ASN A 60 -2.40 18.42 15.71
N THR A 61 -3.23 17.50 15.19
CA THR A 61 -4.48 17.08 15.84
C THR A 61 -4.24 15.96 16.85
N PHE A 62 -3.39 14.99 16.49
CA PHE A 62 -3.10 13.79 17.27
C PHE A 62 -1.59 13.62 17.47
N PRO A 63 -0.93 14.49 18.26
CA PRO A 63 0.54 14.55 18.31
C PRO A 63 1.22 13.38 19.02
N ALA A 64 0.48 12.57 19.79
CA ALA A 64 1.04 11.50 20.60
C ALA A 64 0.17 10.22 20.57
N PRO A 65 -0.01 9.59 19.40
CA PRO A 65 -0.70 8.31 19.31
C PRO A 65 0.16 7.21 19.94
N ARG A 66 -0.49 6.25 20.60
CA ARG A 66 0.19 5.06 21.16
C ARG A 66 0.57 4.02 20.11
N ARG A 67 -0.14 4.05 18.96
CA ARG A 67 0.01 3.16 17.81
C ARG A 67 -0.65 3.80 16.60
N ILE A 68 -0.20 3.45 15.40
CA ILE A 68 -0.76 3.93 14.14
C ILE A 68 -1.19 2.74 13.29
N LEU A 69 -2.37 2.84 12.67
CA LEU A 69 -2.76 1.98 11.55
C LEU A 69 -2.65 2.85 10.29
N LEU A 70 -1.62 2.62 9.47
CA LEU A 70 -1.46 3.24 8.17
C LEU A 70 -2.09 2.33 7.12
N THR A 71 -3.13 2.78 6.44
CA THR A 71 -3.83 1.93 5.49
C THR A 71 -4.39 2.69 4.31
N GLY A 72 -4.52 1.99 3.19
CA GLY A 72 -5.13 2.49 1.99
C GLY A 72 -5.58 1.36 1.08
N SER A 73 -6.55 1.67 0.22
CA SER A 73 -7.13 0.73 -0.73
C SER A 73 -6.86 1.19 -2.16
N SER A 74 -6.61 0.26 -3.08
CA SER A 74 -6.33 0.55 -4.50
C SER A 74 -5.13 1.49 -4.63
N ALA A 75 -5.28 2.62 -5.33
CA ALA A 75 -4.29 3.70 -5.41
C ALA A 75 -3.76 4.14 -4.02
N GLY A 76 -4.62 4.14 -2.99
CA GLY A 76 -4.22 4.44 -1.62
C GLY A 76 -3.37 3.31 -1.00
N GLY A 77 -3.57 2.07 -1.42
CA GLY A 77 -2.72 0.93 -1.05
C GLY A 77 -1.28 1.16 -1.50
N PHE A 78 -1.08 1.47 -2.78
CA PHE A 78 0.23 1.91 -3.28
C PHE A 78 0.74 3.17 -2.55
N GLY A 79 -0.17 4.11 -2.23
CA GLY A 79 0.15 5.31 -1.46
C GLY A 79 0.75 5.03 -0.08
N THR A 80 0.39 3.92 0.57
CA THR A 80 0.98 3.54 1.87
C THR A 80 2.49 3.35 1.80
N THR A 81 2.99 2.84 0.66
CA THR A 81 4.42 2.64 0.38
C THR A 81 5.21 3.95 0.46
N TYR A 82 4.64 5.04 -0.04
CA TYR A 82 5.28 6.38 -0.03
C TYR A 82 4.99 7.14 1.26
N ALA A 83 3.83 6.91 1.88
CA ALA A 83 3.46 7.55 3.14
C ALA A 83 4.25 7.01 4.34
N LEU A 84 4.63 5.72 4.34
CA LEU A 84 5.33 5.08 5.46
C LEU A 84 6.57 5.87 5.95
N PRO A 85 7.56 6.22 5.11
CA PRO A 85 8.73 6.96 5.59
C PRO A 85 8.38 8.34 6.17
N LEU A 86 7.38 9.03 5.62
CA LEU A 86 6.93 10.33 6.12
C LEU A 86 6.22 10.20 7.48
N VAL A 87 5.37 9.19 7.63
CA VAL A 87 4.69 8.88 8.90
C VAL A 87 5.72 8.50 9.96
N ARG A 88 6.71 7.66 9.63
CA ARG A 88 7.81 7.30 10.55
C ARG A 88 8.62 8.53 10.95
N GLN A 89 8.91 9.44 10.03
CA GLN A 89 9.64 10.68 10.35
C GLN A 89 8.89 11.56 11.36
N LEU A 90 7.56 11.66 11.25
CA LEU A 90 6.73 12.44 12.16
C LEU A 90 6.50 11.73 13.51
N TYR A 91 6.51 10.39 13.52
CA TYR A 91 6.26 9.55 14.69
C TYR A 91 7.37 8.50 14.89
N PRO A 92 8.60 8.92 15.26
CA PRO A 92 9.79 8.06 15.21
C PRO A 92 9.68 6.80 16.05
N ASP A 93 9.06 6.88 17.24
CA ASP A 93 9.01 5.77 18.19
C ASP A 93 7.65 5.04 18.24
N VAL A 94 6.67 5.47 17.43
CA VAL A 94 5.31 4.90 17.49
C VAL A 94 5.26 3.62 16.65
N PRO A 95 4.75 2.50 17.17
CA PRO A 95 4.52 1.29 16.38
C PRO A 95 3.53 1.55 15.25
N ILE A 96 3.86 1.07 14.04
CA ILE A 96 3.03 1.21 12.85
C ILE A 96 2.53 -0.18 12.42
N GLU A 97 1.22 -0.33 12.33
CA GLU A 97 0.58 -1.42 11.61
C GLU A 97 0.24 -0.88 10.22
N LEU A 98 0.84 -1.43 9.16
CA LEU A 98 0.53 -1.03 7.78
C LEU A 98 -0.38 -2.07 7.14
N ILE A 99 -1.52 -1.66 6.58
CA ILE A 99 -2.35 -2.55 5.75
C ILE A 99 -2.51 -1.95 4.35
N ASN A 100 -1.91 -2.61 3.38
CA ASN A 100 -2.01 -2.30 1.96
C ASN A 100 -3.09 -3.21 1.32
N ASP A 101 -4.15 -2.60 0.81
CA ASP A 101 -5.29 -3.30 0.24
C ASP A 101 -5.37 -3.09 -1.28
N SER A 102 -5.10 -4.14 -2.07
CA SER A 102 -5.01 -4.13 -3.54
C SER A 102 -3.98 -3.12 -4.11
N GLY A 103 -2.83 -2.93 -3.45
CA GLY A 103 -1.78 -1.99 -3.88
C GLY A 103 -0.34 -2.50 -3.70
N LEU A 104 -0.11 -3.82 -3.85
CA LEU A 104 1.15 -4.48 -3.49
C LEU A 104 2.39 -3.98 -4.26
N GLY A 105 2.23 -3.30 -5.39
CA GLY A 105 3.36 -2.86 -6.20
C GLY A 105 3.78 -3.83 -7.30
N LEU A 106 2.87 -4.70 -7.75
CA LEU A 106 3.11 -5.53 -8.93
C LEU A 106 3.01 -4.68 -10.20
N GLY A 107 4.00 -4.83 -11.07
CA GLY A 107 4.04 -4.23 -12.41
C GLY A 107 3.79 -5.26 -13.51
N ARG A 108 4.33 -4.98 -14.69
CA ARG A 108 4.37 -5.94 -15.79
C ARG A 108 5.51 -6.93 -15.56
N ILE A 109 5.21 -8.21 -15.76
CA ILE A 109 6.14 -9.32 -15.50
C ILE A 109 7.35 -9.19 -16.43
N ASP A 110 8.54 -9.21 -15.83
CA ASP A 110 9.85 -9.07 -16.49
C ASP A 110 9.99 -7.77 -17.32
N GLU A 111 9.21 -6.73 -16.99
CA GLU A 111 9.19 -5.43 -17.67
C GLU A 111 9.35 -4.24 -16.68
N PRO A 112 10.50 -4.10 -15.99
CA PRO A 112 10.72 -3.04 -15.00
C PRO A 112 10.55 -1.62 -15.55
N ALA A 113 10.84 -1.42 -16.83
CA ALA A 113 10.66 -0.15 -17.53
C ALA A 113 9.23 0.42 -17.42
N PHE A 114 8.22 -0.44 -17.24
CA PHE A 114 6.84 0.01 -17.04
C PHE A 114 6.66 0.81 -15.75
N ILE A 115 7.15 0.29 -14.62
CA ILE A 115 7.09 1.01 -13.33
C ILE A 115 8.04 2.20 -13.36
N GLU A 116 9.26 2.04 -13.88
CA GLU A 116 10.24 3.13 -13.99
C GLU A 116 9.67 4.36 -14.71
N GLN A 117 8.95 4.14 -15.82
CA GLN A 117 8.31 5.22 -16.56
C GLN A 117 7.27 5.95 -15.71
N LEU A 118 6.38 5.23 -15.02
CA LEU A 118 5.36 5.82 -14.17
C LEU A 118 5.97 6.63 -13.01
N LEU A 119 6.96 6.05 -12.33
CA LEU A 119 7.61 6.72 -11.21
C LEU A 119 8.42 7.94 -11.67
N THR A 120 9.01 7.89 -12.86
CA THR A 120 9.73 9.04 -13.43
C THR A 120 8.76 10.17 -13.79
N GLU A 121 7.62 9.86 -14.42
CA GLU A 121 6.58 10.85 -14.77
C GLU A 121 6.06 11.60 -13.54
N TRP A 122 5.97 10.91 -12.40
CA TRP A 122 5.49 11.50 -11.15
C TRP A 122 6.59 12.09 -10.28
N ASN A 123 7.87 11.94 -10.63
CA ASN A 123 9.00 12.20 -9.74
C ASN A 123 8.95 11.38 -8.43
N ALA A 124 8.37 10.18 -8.47
CA ALA A 124 8.20 9.30 -7.31
C ALA A 124 9.44 8.43 -7.04
N THR A 125 10.39 8.32 -7.99
CA THR A 125 11.70 7.66 -7.76
C THR A 125 12.51 8.35 -6.66
N ALA A 126 12.19 9.62 -6.33
CA ALA A 126 12.78 10.34 -5.20
C ALA A 126 12.52 9.68 -3.82
N PHE A 127 11.55 8.76 -3.72
CA PHE A 127 11.32 7.95 -2.52
C PHE A 127 12.27 6.75 -2.40
N PHE A 128 12.94 6.36 -3.48
CA PHE A 128 13.84 5.21 -3.47
C PHE A 128 15.25 5.69 -3.07
N PRO A 129 15.77 5.20 -1.93
CA PRO A 129 17.09 5.62 -1.49
C PRO A 129 18.17 5.02 -2.40
N GLU A 130 19.28 5.73 -2.57
CA GLU A 130 20.41 5.28 -3.40
C GLU A 130 20.98 3.92 -2.96
N SER A 131 20.81 3.54 -1.69
CA SER A 131 21.20 2.25 -1.12
C SER A 131 20.30 1.08 -1.54
N CYS A 132 19.16 1.34 -2.15
CA CYS A 132 18.21 0.33 -2.63
C CYS A 132 18.42 0.09 -4.13
N GLU A 133 19.44 -0.69 -4.46
CA GLU A 133 19.84 -0.95 -5.85
C GLU A 133 18.81 -1.78 -6.64
N THR A 134 17.91 -2.50 -5.95
CA THR A 134 16.88 -3.37 -6.54
C THR A 134 15.45 -2.92 -6.22
N CYS A 135 15.26 -1.64 -5.86
CA CYS A 135 13.94 -1.09 -5.49
C CYS A 135 12.84 -1.36 -6.54
N ILE A 136 13.24 -1.46 -7.81
CA ILE A 136 12.43 -2.04 -8.88
C ILE A 136 13.19 -3.29 -9.32
N GLY A 137 12.62 -4.47 -9.08
CA GLY A 137 13.22 -5.75 -9.43
C GLY A 137 13.22 -5.98 -10.94
N ASP A 138 14.11 -6.86 -11.41
CA ASP A 138 14.16 -7.28 -12.81
C ASP A 138 12.85 -7.97 -13.27
N ASP A 139 12.08 -8.51 -12.32
CA ASP A 139 10.72 -9.05 -12.48
C ASP A 139 9.65 -7.97 -12.74
N GLY A 140 10.00 -6.69 -12.61
CA GLY A 140 9.12 -5.55 -12.78
C GLY A 140 8.21 -5.27 -11.57
N HIS A 141 8.61 -5.68 -10.36
CA HIS A 141 7.86 -5.48 -9.12
C HIS A 141 8.66 -4.60 -8.14
N ILE A 142 7.99 -4.00 -7.15
CA ILE A 142 8.66 -3.22 -6.08
C ILE A 142 8.76 -3.97 -4.75
N THR A 143 8.69 -5.30 -4.78
CA THR A 143 8.76 -6.17 -3.61
C THR A 143 10.04 -5.95 -2.82
N ASP A 144 11.16 -5.77 -3.50
CA ASP A 144 12.45 -5.48 -2.88
C ASP A 144 12.48 -4.11 -2.17
N TYR A 145 11.70 -3.12 -2.63
CA TYR A 145 11.53 -1.88 -1.88
C TYR A 145 10.76 -2.09 -0.57
N HIS A 146 9.73 -2.94 -0.55
CA HIS A 146 9.06 -3.31 0.71
C HIS A 146 10.02 -4.03 1.66
N LYS A 147 10.87 -4.93 1.14
CA LYS A 147 11.91 -5.60 1.94
C LYS A 147 12.92 -4.61 2.50
N TYR A 148 13.31 -3.60 1.71
CA TYR A 148 14.18 -2.51 2.15
C TYR A 148 13.52 -1.70 3.28
N GLN A 149 12.25 -1.30 3.13
CA GLN A 149 11.54 -0.58 4.19
C GLN A 149 11.50 -1.40 5.49
N LEU A 150 11.22 -2.71 5.39
CA LEU A 150 11.23 -3.64 6.52
C LEU A 150 12.61 -3.80 7.16
N SER A 151 13.72 -3.71 6.41
CA SER A 151 15.07 -3.77 6.99
C SER A 151 15.44 -2.51 7.76
N GLU A 152 15.00 -1.34 7.27
CA GLU A 152 15.31 -0.04 7.88
C GLU A 152 14.45 0.28 9.10
N ASP A 153 13.23 -0.26 9.17
CA ASP A 153 12.31 -0.02 10.27
C ASP A 153 11.83 -1.33 10.91
N ALA A 154 12.38 -1.64 12.09
CA ALA A 154 12.00 -2.81 12.87
C ALA A 154 10.66 -2.65 13.63
N ASN A 155 10.11 -1.43 13.67
CA ASN A 155 8.93 -1.06 14.47
C ASN A 155 7.67 -0.87 13.61
N PHE A 156 7.56 -1.62 12.52
CA PHE A 156 6.31 -1.79 11.80
C PHE A 156 6.09 -3.22 11.33
N ARG A 157 4.80 -3.54 11.11
CA ARG A 157 4.34 -4.77 10.46
C ARG A 157 3.51 -4.44 9.22
N LEU A 158 3.49 -5.35 8.27
CA LEU A 158 2.95 -5.15 6.93
C LEU A 158 1.92 -6.23 6.58
N GLY A 159 0.67 -5.83 6.50
CA GLY A 159 -0.43 -6.64 5.99
C GLY A 159 -0.69 -6.34 4.52
N MET A 160 -0.67 -7.37 3.68
CA MET A 160 -1.00 -7.25 2.26
C MET A 160 -2.34 -7.94 1.96
N MET A 161 -3.31 -7.22 1.40
CA MET A 161 -4.58 -7.78 0.97
C MET A 161 -4.73 -7.74 -0.55
N SER A 162 -5.26 -8.81 -1.15
CA SER A 162 -5.63 -8.81 -2.57
C SER A 162 -6.69 -9.87 -2.86
N TYR A 163 -7.40 -9.72 -3.98
CA TYR A 163 -8.06 -10.84 -4.63
C TYR A 163 -7.10 -11.52 -5.60
N THR A 164 -7.26 -12.82 -5.81
CA THR A 164 -6.33 -13.59 -6.67
C THR A 164 -6.29 -13.06 -8.10
N ARG A 165 -7.41 -12.55 -8.64
CA ARG A 165 -7.53 -12.09 -10.04
C ARG A 165 -8.18 -10.72 -10.14
N ASP A 166 -7.76 -9.78 -9.30
CA ASP A 166 -8.23 -8.39 -9.28
C ASP A 166 -8.13 -7.74 -10.69
N PRO A 167 -9.25 -7.51 -11.39
CA PRO A 167 -9.21 -7.07 -12.79
C PRO A 167 -8.84 -5.59 -12.94
N VAL A 168 -8.97 -4.81 -11.87
CA VAL A 168 -8.55 -3.40 -11.89
C VAL A 168 -7.04 -3.38 -12.04
N ILE A 169 -6.31 -4.10 -11.20
CA ILE A 169 -4.85 -4.16 -11.30
C ILE A 169 -4.43 -5.01 -12.50
N ALA A 170 -4.82 -6.28 -12.53
CA ALA A 170 -4.32 -7.28 -13.46
C ALA A 170 -4.59 -6.97 -14.95
N VAL A 171 -5.77 -6.43 -15.25
CA VAL A 171 -6.24 -6.24 -16.64
C VAL A 171 -6.19 -4.78 -17.05
N THR A 172 -6.59 -3.85 -16.18
CA THR A 172 -6.69 -2.43 -16.56
C THR A 172 -5.34 -1.73 -16.51
N PHE A 173 -4.62 -1.87 -15.39
CA PHE A 173 -3.38 -1.12 -15.16
C PHE A 173 -2.13 -1.85 -15.65
N VAL A 174 -1.87 -3.06 -15.15
CA VAL A 174 -0.64 -3.78 -15.53
C VAL A 174 -0.78 -4.55 -16.83
N GLN A 175 -2.01 -4.95 -17.21
CA GLN A 175 -2.32 -5.61 -18.49
C GLN A 175 -1.65 -6.99 -18.69
N VAL A 176 -1.39 -7.71 -17.60
CA VAL A 176 -0.81 -9.07 -17.64
C VAL A 176 -1.88 -10.17 -17.66
N GLY A 177 -3.13 -9.82 -17.32
CA GLY A 177 -4.24 -10.77 -17.22
C GLY A 177 -4.31 -11.46 -15.86
N GLY A 178 -5.48 -12.00 -15.51
CA GLY A 178 -5.75 -12.50 -14.16
C GLY A 178 -4.90 -13.70 -13.74
N GLU A 179 -4.59 -14.62 -14.65
CA GLU A 179 -3.80 -15.83 -14.31
C GLU A 179 -2.34 -15.50 -14.04
N ALA A 180 -1.72 -14.69 -14.90
CA ALA A 180 -0.33 -14.26 -14.71
C ALA A 180 -0.19 -13.34 -13.48
N PHE A 181 -1.19 -12.49 -13.22
CA PHE A 181 -1.24 -11.69 -12.00
C PHE A 181 -1.36 -12.55 -10.75
N GLU A 182 -2.20 -13.59 -10.75
CA GLU A 182 -2.35 -14.51 -9.61
C GLU A 182 -1.03 -15.21 -9.29
N GLU A 183 -0.31 -15.68 -10.31
CA GLU A 183 1.01 -16.31 -10.15
C GLU A 183 2.04 -15.34 -9.55
N ALA A 184 2.17 -14.14 -10.12
CA ALA A 184 3.07 -13.11 -9.61
C ALA A 184 2.71 -12.68 -8.18
N LEU A 185 1.42 -12.43 -7.91
CA LEU A 185 0.90 -12.07 -6.59
C LEU A 185 1.30 -13.07 -5.51
N LEU A 186 1.10 -14.36 -5.77
CA LEU A 186 1.44 -15.39 -4.80
C LEU A 186 2.96 -15.54 -4.63
N GLY A 187 3.72 -15.43 -5.72
CA GLY A 187 5.19 -15.44 -5.69
C GLY A 187 5.77 -14.32 -4.84
N GLU A 188 5.37 -13.07 -5.09
CA GLU A 188 5.88 -11.90 -4.36
C GLU A 188 5.48 -11.89 -2.89
N LEU A 189 4.25 -12.36 -2.58
CA LEU A 189 3.82 -12.52 -1.20
C LEU A 189 4.62 -13.60 -0.47
N ASP A 190 4.89 -14.73 -1.11
CA ASP A 190 5.70 -15.80 -0.53
C ASP A 190 7.14 -15.34 -0.27
N ASP A 191 7.71 -14.55 -1.18
CA ASP A 191 9.04 -13.96 -1.01
C ASP A 191 9.10 -12.97 0.18
N LEU A 192 8.14 -12.04 0.27
CA LEU A 192 8.06 -11.10 1.40
C LEU A 192 7.85 -11.80 2.74
N GLU A 193 6.94 -12.77 2.79
CA GLU A 193 6.65 -13.54 4.01
C GLU A 193 7.83 -14.42 4.41
N ALA A 194 8.57 -15.00 3.46
CA ALA A 194 9.78 -15.76 3.75
C ALA A 194 10.90 -14.88 4.32
N ALA A 195 11.05 -13.65 3.82
CA ALA A 195 12.03 -12.69 4.32
C ALA A 195 11.69 -12.17 5.73
N TYR A 196 10.40 -11.98 6.04
CA TYR A 196 9.95 -11.37 7.29
C TYR A 196 8.72 -12.06 7.92
N PRO A 197 8.81 -13.35 8.29
CA PRO A 197 7.66 -14.19 8.64
C PRO A 197 6.87 -13.73 9.88
N GLU A 198 7.52 -12.98 10.77
CA GLU A 198 6.91 -12.46 12.00
C GLU A 198 6.25 -11.08 11.80
N ARG A 199 6.54 -10.40 10.70
CA ARG A 199 6.12 -9.01 10.45
C ARG A 199 5.30 -8.81 9.19
N VAL A 200 5.33 -9.77 8.26
CA VAL A 200 4.54 -9.75 7.04
C VAL A 200 3.54 -10.89 7.05
N LYS A 201 2.27 -10.59 6.77
CA LYS A 201 1.21 -11.57 6.54
C LYS A 201 0.32 -11.10 5.40
N SER A 202 -0.28 -12.04 4.68
CA SER A 202 -1.24 -11.71 3.63
C SER A 202 -2.65 -12.23 3.89
N PHE A 203 -3.62 -11.51 3.31
CA PHE A 203 -5.02 -11.89 3.23
C PHE A 203 -5.41 -11.95 1.76
N VAL A 204 -5.54 -13.15 1.19
CA VAL A 204 -5.81 -13.34 -0.24
C VAL A 204 -7.09 -14.14 -0.45
N ALA A 205 -8.15 -13.47 -0.90
CA ALA A 205 -9.41 -14.14 -1.20
C ALA A 205 -9.45 -14.60 -2.67
N THR A 206 -9.99 -15.80 -2.90
CA THR A 206 -10.25 -16.28 -4.26
C THR A 206 -11.30 -15.38 -4.93
N GLY A 207 -11.00 -14.79 -6.08
CA GLY A 207 -11.98 -14.00 -6.82
C GLY A 207 -11.39 -12.91 -7.71
N ALA A 208 -12.29 -12.09 -8.25
CA ALA A 208 -11.97 -10.98 -9.15
C ALA A 208 -12.64 -9.67 -8.69
N GLU A 209 -12.81 -9.52 -7.37
CA GLU A 209 -13.23 -8.26 -6.76
C GLU A 209 -12.01 -7.35 -6.57
N HIS A 210 -12.25 -6.11 -6.12
CA HIS A 210 -11.21 -5.11 -5.91
C HIS A 210 -11.41 -4.46 -4.55
N THR A 211 -10.38 -4.49 -3.71
CA THR A 211 -10.34 -3.94 -2.34
C THR A 211 -11.26 -4.61 -1.32
N PHE A 212 -10.89 -4.52 -0.03
CA PHE A 212 -11.67 -5.03 1.10
C PHE A 212 -12.08 -3.91 2.07
N LEU A 213 -11.17 -2.99 2.42
CA LEU A 213 -11.31 -2.11 3.59
C LEU A 213 -12.35 -0.99 3.40
N LEU A 214 -12.59 -0.61 2.15
CA LEU A 214 -13.67 0.29 1.73
C LEU A 214 -14.98 -0.44 1.44
N GLY A 215 -14.94 -1.77 1.36
CA GLY A 215 -16.07 -2.63 1.03
C GLY A 215 -16.61 -3.37 2.26
N ASP A 216 -16.75 -4.69 2.10
CA ASP A 216 -17.37 -5.58 3.06
C ASP A 216 -16.33 -6.24 3.97
N LEU A 217 -16.35 -5.89 5.25
CA LEU A 217 -15.43 -6.42 6.26
C LEU A 217 -15.74 -7.87 6.66
N GLU A 218 -16.88 -8.42 6.25
CA GLU A 218 -17.26 -9.82 6.48
C GLU A 218 -16.75 -10.77 5.38
N LYS A 219 -16.14 -10.23 4.31
CA LYS A 219 -15.49 -11.05 3.29
C LYS A 219 -14.41 -11.92 3.93
N THR A 220 -14.27 -13.15 3.41
CA THR A 220 -13.38 -14.15 4.01
C THR A 220 -12.29 -14.63 3.07
N ALA A 221 -11.14 -14.96 3.63
CA ALA A 221 -10.09 -15.78 3.03
C ALA A 221 -9.64 -16.81 4.09
N GLY A 222 -9.43 -18.07 3.73
CA GLY A 222 -9.09 -19.11 4.71
C GLY A 222 -10.13 -19.33 5.80
N GLY A 223 -11.38 -18.89 5.58
CA GLY A 223 -12.45 -18.89 6.59
C GLY A 223 -12.35 -17.80 7.66
N VAL A 224 -11.40 -16.87 7.55
CA VAL A 224 -11.23 -15.71 8.45
C VAL A 224 -11.79 -14.46 7.76
N THR A 225 -12.57 -13.65 8.49
CA THR A 225 -13.11 -12.39 7.94
C THR A 225 -12.03 -11.31 7.87
N VAL A 226 -12.20 -10.31 7.01
CA VAL A 226 -11.34 -9.10 6.98
C VAL A 226 -11.32 -8.45 8.36
N ALA A 227 -12.48 -8.29 9.02
CA ALA A 227 -12.59 -7.71 10.36
C ALA A 227 -11.76 -8.47 11.40
N ASP A 228 -11.85 -9.81 11.41
CA ASP A 228 -11.11 -10.65 12.35
C ASP A 228 -9.60 -10.62 12.06
N TRP A 229 -9.21 -10.64 10.79
CA TRP A 229 -7.80 -10.60 10.40
C TRP A 229 -7.13 -9.27 10.78
N VAL A 230 -7.80 -8.14 10.54
CA VAL A 230 -7.33 -6.83 10.99
C VAL A 230 -7.30 -6.77 12.52
N SER A 231 -8.31 -7.30 13.21
CA SER A 231 -8.32 -7.36 14.68
C SER A 231 -7.15 -8.16 15.24
N ALA A 232 -6.85 -9.32 14.65
CA ALA A 232 -5.72 -10.16 15.03
C ALA A 232 -4.38 -9.41 14.90
N MET A 233 -4.20 -8.66 13.80
CA MET A 233 -3.05 -7.77 13.64
C MET A 233 -3.01 -6.75 14.79
N LEU A 234 -4.07 -5.97 14.98
CA LEU A 234 -4.12 -4.87 15.94
C LEU A 234 -3.98 -5.31 17.40
N LEU A 235 -4.37 -6.54 17.74
CA LEU A 235 -4.21 -7.12 19.07
C LEU A 235 -2.84 -7.80 19.26
N GLY A 236 -2.14 -8.13 18.18
CA GLY A 236 -0.89 -8.88 18.22
C GLY A 236 -1.10 -10.35 18.57
N GLU A 237 -2.27 -10.90 18.23
CA GLU A 237 -2.69 -12.25 18.62
C GLU A 237 -3.09 -13.06 17.39
N ASN A 238 -2.44 -14.21 17.16
CA ASN A 238 -2.76 -15.17 16.10
C ASN A 238 -2.93 -14.54 14.70
N TRP A 239 -2.15 -13.50 14.39
CA TRP A 239 -2.19 -12.86 13.08
C TRP A 239 -1.39 -13.69 12.08
N GLU A 240 -2.10 -14.39 11.20
CA GLU A 240 -1.54 -15.36 10.26
C GLU A 240 -1.88 -15.03 8.81
N THR A 241 -1.13 -15.63 7.89
CA THR A 241 -1.44 -15.58 6.46
C THR A 241 -2.71 -16.40 6.22
N ASN A 242 -3.73 -15.77 5.63
CA ASN A 242 -5.02 -16.37 5.33
C ASN A 242 -5.28 -16.25 3.84
N ARG A 243 -5.17 -17.37 3.12
CA ARG A 243 -5.40 -17.43 1.68
C ARG A 243 -6.42 -18.51 1.34
N PHE A 244 -7.26 -18.22 0.34
CA PHE A 244 -8.26 -19.08 -0.30
C PHE A 244 -9.52 -19.43 0.50
#